data_AF-A0A6N8HQU3-F1
#
_entry.id   AF-A0A6N8HQU3-F1
#
_cell.length_a   1.000
_cell.length_b   1.000
_cell.length_c   1.000
_cell.angle_alpha   90.00
_cell.angle_beta   90.00
_cell.angle_gamma   90.00
#
_symmetry.space_group_name_H-M   'P 1'
#
loop_
_entity.id
_entity.type
_entity.pdbx_description
1 polymer ?
#
loop_
_entity_poly.entity_id
_entity_poly.type
_entity_poly.pdbx_seq_one_letter_code
_entity_poly.pdbx_strand_id
1 'polypeptide(L)' 'MAEINYIRCETNKKGRSYAEVARQTGIDSRTVKKYSDMEDFNPKEPIKQKRRSPVMDPSNLLSMNG' A
#
# COMPACT_ATOMS: atom_id res chain seq x y z
N MET A 1 6.75 -11.26 8.31
CA MET A 1 7.44 -10.10 8.91
C MET A 1 8.95 -10.27 9.12
N ALA A 2 9.53 -11.48 9.06
CA ALA A 2 10.96 -11.66 9.33
C ALA A 2 11.87 -10.84 8.39
N GLU A 3 11.57 -10.80 7.09
CA GLU A 3 12.32 -10.00 6.11
C GLU A 3 12.22 -8.49 6.34
N ILE A 4 11.05 -7.99 6.75
CA ILE A 4 10.85 -6.56 7.06
C ILE A 4 11.69 -6.14 8.26
N ASN A 5 11.72 -6.98 9.31
CA ASN A 5 12.56 -6.76 10.47
C ASN A 5 14.05 -6.78 10.11
N TYR A 6 14.45 -7.66 9.19
CA TYR A 6 15.81 -7.71 8.68
C TYR A 6 16.19 -6.42 7.93
N ILE A 7 15.35 -5.98 6.98
CA ILE A 7 15.52 -4.71 6.25
C ILE A 7 15.73 -3.55 7.22
N ARG A 8 14.85 -3.41 8.21
CA ARG A 8 14.91 -2.31 9.19
C ARG A 8 16.19 -2.37 10.04
N CYS A 9 16.63 -3.56 10.41
CA CYS A 9 17.88 -3.74 11.15
C CYS A 9 19.09 -3.31 10.31
N GLU A 10 19.18 -3.75 9.05
CA GLU A 10 20.30 -3.41 8.16
C GLU A 10 20.32 -1.92 7.78
N THR A 11 19.16 -1.31 7.51
CA THR A 11 19.11 0.11 7.13
C THR A 11 19.28 1.04 8.33
N ASN A 12 18.54 0.80 9.43
CA ASN A 12 18.48 1.76 10.54
C ASN A 12 19.58 1.53 11.59
N LYS A 13 20.04 0.28 11.81
CA LYS A 13 21.13 0.03 12.76
C LYS A 13 22.52 0.04 12.12
N LYS A 14 22.64 -0.42 10.86
CA LYS A 14 23.93 -0.50 10.16
C LYS A 14 24.14 0.59 9.12
N GLY A 15 23.12 1.39 8.81
CA GLY A 15 23.23 2.49 7.85
C GLY A 15 23.47 2.02 6.41
N ARG A 16 23.14 0.77 6.08
CA ARG A 16 23.36 0.23 4.72
C ARG A 16 22.44 0.90 3.71
N SER A 17 22.95 1.05 2.49
CA SER A 17 22.18 1.61 1.39
C SER A 17 20.99 0.71 1.02
N TYR A 18 19.86 1.31 0.62
CA TYR A 18 18.68 0.55 0.19
C TYR A 18 18.97 -0.39 -0.99
N ALA A 19 19.93 -0.01 -1.86
CA ALA A 19 20.34 -0.80 -3.01
C ALA A 19 21.08 -2.08 -2.61
N GLU A 20 21.96 -2.02 -1.61
CA GLU A 20 22.63 -3.23 -1.08
C GLU A 20 21.65 -4.18 -0.42
N VAL A 21 20.77 -3.66 0.43
CA VAL A 21 19.76 -4.48 1.12
C VAL A 21 18.83 -5.14 0.10
N ALA A 22 18.43 -4.42 -0.95
CA ALA A 22 17.64 -4.97 -2.05
C ALA A 22 18.35 -6.14 -2.77
N ARG A 23 19.64 -5.99 -3.09
CA ARG A 23 20.44 -7.05 -3.75
C ARG A 23 20.62 -8.27 -2.85
N GLN A 24 20.78 -8.07 -1.55
CA GLN A 24 21.00 -9.15 -0.59
C GLN A 24 19.71 -9.93 -0.28
N THR A 25 18.57 -9.24 -0.22
CA THR A 25 17.27 -9.84 0.11
C THR A 25 16.47 -10.28 -1.10
N GLY A 26 16.84 -9.83 -2.31
CA GLY A 26 16.04 -10.02 -3.53
C GLY A 26 14.76 -9.17 -3.55
N ILE A 27 14.61 -8.24 -2.61
CA ILE A 27 13.44 -7.36 -2.50
C ILE A 27 13.71 -6.06 -3.25
N ASP A 28 12.70 -5.56 -3.96
CA ASP A 28 12.84 -4.31 -4.70
C ASP A 28 13.19 -3.11 -3.77
N SER A 29 14.03 -2.21 -4.26
CA SER A 29 14.52 -1.04 -3.50
C SER A 29 13.41 -0.10 -3.02
N ARG A 30 12.30 0.04 -3.77
CA ARG A 30 11.14 0.84 -3.35
C ARG A 30 10.45 0.18 -2.16
N THR A 31 10.42 -1.14 -2.18
CA THR A 31 9.86 -1.96 -1.11
C THR A 31 10.73 -1.88 0.14
N VAL A 32 12.06 -2.00 0.00
CA VAL A 32 13.02 -1.76 1.10
C VAL A 32 12.82 -0.37 1.70
N LYS A 33 12.80 0.69 0.89
CA LYS A 33 12.58 2.07 1.36
C LYS A 33 11.25 2.22 2.11
N LYS A 34 10.16 1.70 1.54
CA LYS A 34 8.83 1.73 2.17
C LYS A 34 8.86 1.07 3.55
N TYR A 35 9.51 -0.08 3.67
CA TYR A 35 9.58 -0.85 4.91
C TYR A 35 10.57 -0.28 5.94
N SER A 36 11.63 0.40 5.50
CA SER A 36 12.56 1.09 6.40
C SER A 36 11.95 2.32 7.07
N ASP A 37 11.08 3.05 6.35
CA ASP A 37 10.44 4.30 6.79
C ASP A 37 9.11 4.07 7.53
N MET A 38 8.48 2.91 7.33
CA MET A 38 7.19 2.58 7.94
C MET A 38 7.37 2.20 9.43
N GLU A 39 6.91 3.07 10.32
CA GLU A 39 6.96 2.83 11.78
C GLU A 39 5.86 1.88 12.28
N ASP A 40 4.69 1.88 11.62
CA ASP A 40 3.52 1.08 12.00
C ASP A 40 3.13 0.10 10.88
N PHE A 41 3.18 -1.20 11.20
CA PHE A 41 2.88 -2.31 10.29
C PHE A 41 1.49 -2.92 10.50
N ASN A 42 0.73 -2.36 11.43
CA ASN A 42 -0.65 -2.78 11.59
C ASN A 42 -1.38 -2.47 10.28
N PRO A 43 -2.11 -3.44 9.70
CA PRO A 43 -2.93 -3.16 8.54
C PRO A 43 -3.89 -2.03 8.94
N LYS A 44 -3.70 -0.83 8.37
CA LYS A 44 -4.67 0.26 8.56
C LYS A 44 -6.03 -0.31 8.20
N GLU A 45 -6.97 -0.18 9.12
CA GLU A 45 -8.33 -0.64 8.89
C GLU A 45 -8.77 -0.10 7.52
N PRO A 46 -9.25 -0.97 6.61
CA PRO A 46 -9.60 -0.53 5.28
C PRO A 46 -10.61 0.61 5.42
N ILE A 47 -10.23 1.80 4.94
CA ILE A 47 -11.13 2.96 4.94
C ILE A 47 -12.31 2.54 4.06
N LYS A 48 -13.43 2.18 4.69
CA LYS A 48 -14.64 1.76 3.98
C LYS A 48 -15.02 2.89 3.02
N GLN A 49 -14.73 2.72 1.75
CA GLN A 49 -15.03 3.71 0.74
C GLN A 49 -16.55 3.81 0.64
N LYS A 50 -17.15 4.85 1.23
CA LYS A 50 -18.60 5.13 1.11
C LYS A 50 -18.88 5.65 -0.30
N ARG A 51 -18.76 4.81 -1.31
CA ARG A 51 -19.32 5.11 -2.64
C ARG A 51 -20.80 4.82 -2.56
N ARG A 52 -21.64 5.83 -2.82
CA ARG A 52 -23.04 5.57 -3.14
C ARG A 52 -23.04 4.82 -4.45
N SER A 53 -23.58 3.61 -4.47
CA SER A 53 -23.85 2.89 -5.72
C SER A 53 -24.72 3.81 -6.58
N PRO A 54 -24.39 4.05 -7.86
CA PRO A 54 -25.26 4.75 -8.79
C PRO A 54 -26.39 3.78 -9.16
N VAL A 55 -27.31 3.54 -8.22
CA VAL A 55 -28.54 2.82 -8.49
C VAL A 55 -29.46 3.81 -9.18
N MET A 56 -29.60 3.65 -10.50
CA MET A 56 -30.68 4.16 -11.35
C MET A 56 -31.29 5.48 -10.88
N ASP A 57 -30.78 6.59 -11.40
CA ASP A 57 -31.48 7.86 -11.31
C ASP A 57 -32.83 7.71 -12.04
N PRO A 58 -33.99 7.90 -11.38
CA PRO A 58 -35.31 7.70 -11.99
C PRO A 58 -35.61 8.67 -13.14
N SER A 59 -34.73 9.66 -13.34
CA SER A 59 -34.75 10.69 -14.37
C SER A 59 -34.63 10.14 -15.82
N ASN A 60 -34.21 8.89 -16.01
CA ASN A 60 -34.05 8.27 -17.34
C ASN A 60 -35.28 7.47 -17.83
N LEU A 61 -36.34 7.31 -17.04
CA LEU A 61 -37.50 6.49 -17.40
C LEU A 61 -38.57 7.22 -18.23
N LEU A 62 -38.51 8.55 -18.37
CA LEU A 62 -39.57 9.34 -19.01
C LEU A 62 -39.36 9.62 -20.50
N SER A 63 -38.29 9.11 -21.13
CA SER A 63 -38.01 9.34 -22.56
C SER A 63 -38.41 8.19 -23.49
N MET A 64 -39.15 7.18 -22.99
CA MET A 64 -39.54 5.99 -23.77
C MET A 64 -41.06 5.84 -23.99
N ASN A 65 -41.83 6.93 -24.05
CA ASN A 65 -43.16 6.90 -24.66
C ASN A 65 -43.31 8.14 -25.55
N GLY A 66 -42.95 7.97 -26.82
CA GLY A 66 -43.51 8.73 -27.93
C GLY A 66 -44.84 8.14 -28.35
#